data_AF-A0AB73IKZ2-F1
#
_entry.id   AF-A0AB73IKZ2-F1
#
_cell.length_a   1.000
_cell.length_b   1.000
_cell.length_c   1.000
_cell.angle_alpha   90.00
_cell.angle_beta   90.00
_cell.angle_gamma   90.00
#
_symmetry.space_group_name_H-M   'P 1'
#
loop_
_entity.id
_entity.type
_entity.pdbx_description
1 polymer ?
#
loop_
_entity_poly.entity_id
_entity_poly.type
_entity_poly.pdbx_seq_one_letter_code
_entity_poly.pdbx_strand_id
1 'polypeptide(L)'
;MFDEILTKIETAIAVLVELIKAGHPLCGTASGKDSTCAVILMLEAVRRVSAEQGRQPAHYVSTANTTIENVSVARHIETMLEEIDNFAADHMLDVTTHVTAPSLAMQFVVSTIGRGTLVRTPENGVRNGKRTRACATYGDRSNVNGAADTRTDSDAGASRSASHAEPSTILCERPLDALILLTLRVTANAARCI
;
A
#
# COMPACT_ATOMS: atom_id res chain seq x y z
N MET A 1 15.87 5.31 26.50
CA MET A 1 14.58 5.47 25.76
C MET A 1 14.78 5.20 24.27
N PHE A 2 15.73 5.85 23.60
CA PHE A 2 16.03 5.57 22.19
C PHE A 2 16.53 4.14 21.93
N ASP A 3 17.36 3.58 22.83
CA ASP A 3 17.88 2.21 22.67
C ASP A 3 16.79 1.14 22.68
N GLU A 4 15.72 1.35 23.45
CA GLU A 4 14.56 0.45 23.47
C GLU A 4 13.81 0.46 22.14
N ILE A 5 13.69 1.64 21.51
CA ILE A 5 13.08 1.80 20.20
C ILE A 5 13.92 1.10 19.13
N LEU A 6 15.24 1.30 19.15
CA LEU A 6 16.16 0.62 18.23
C LEU A 6 16.08 -0.90 18.38
N THR A 7 16.00 -1.39 19.62
CA THR A 7 15.84 -2.83 19.90
C THR A 7 14.53 -3.36 19.28
N LYS A 8 13.42 -2.63 19.41
CA LYS A 8 12.13 -3.00 18.81
C LYS A 8 12.18 -2.98 17.28
N ILE A 9 12.84 -1.97 16.70
CA ILE A 9 13.04 -1.85 15.25
C ILE A 9 13.81 -3.05 14.71
N GLU A 10 14.96 -3.38 15.31
CA GLU A 10 15.77 -4.51 14.89
C GLU A 10 15.05 -5.85 15.06
N THR A 11 14.29 -6.00 16.16
CA THR A 11 13.46 -7.19 16.38
C THR A 11 12.39 -7.34 15.29
N ALA A 12 11.72 -6.25 14.93
CA ALA A 12 10.70 -6.26 13.88
C ALA A 12 11.30 -6.57 12.50
N ILE A 13 12.44 -5.95 12.15
CA ILE A 13 13.15 -6.22 10.89
C ILE A 13 13.59 -7.68 10.83
N ALA A 14 14.14 -8.24 11.92
CA ALA A 14 14.56 -9.63 11.96
C ALA A 14 13.41 -10.59 11.64
N VAL A 15 12.21 -10.36 12.20
CA VAL A 15 11.02 -11.16 11.88
C VAL A 15 10.66 -11.09 10.40
N LEU A 16 10.71 -9.89 9.79
CA LEU A 16 10.43 -9.72 8.37
C LEU A 16 11.47 -10.41 7.49
N VAL A 17 12.75 -10.32 7.85
CA VAL A 17 13.85 -11.02 7.17
C VAL A 17 13.65 -12.54 7.19
N GLU A 18 13.26 -13.11 8.33
CA GLU A 18 12.97 -14.55 8.43
C GLU A 18 11.81 -14.98 7.52
N LEU A 19 10.75 -14.16 7.42
CA LEU A 19 9.65 -14.42 6.48
C LEU A 19 10.11 -14.39 5.02
N ILE A 20 10.96 -13.43 4.64
CA ILE A 20 11.52 -13.35 3.28
C ILE A 20 12.40 -14.57 3.00
N LYS A 21 13.26 -14.97 3.95
CA LYS A 21 14.14 -16.14 3.83
C LYS A 21 13.36 -17.45 3.73
N ALA A 22 12.19 -17.52 4.35
CA ALA A 22 11.23 -18.63 4.18
C ALA A 22 10.51 -18.62 2.81
N GLY A 23 10.75 -17.60 1.96
CA GLY A 23 10.17 -17.47 0.63
C GLY A 23 8.80 -16.80 0.59
N HIS A 24 8.39 -16.11 1.66
CA HIS A 24 7.12 -15.41 1.70
C HIS A 24 7.23 -13.98 1.13
N PRO A 25 6.40 -13.61 0.14
CA PRO A 25 6.30 -12.22 -0.28
C PRO A 25 5.68 -11.39 0.85
N LEU A 26 6.13 -10.15 0.94
CA LEU A 26 5.61 -9.19 1.91
C LEU A 26 4.69 -8.21 1.19
N CYS A 27 3.56 -7.90 1.81
CA CYS A 27 2.60 -6.93 1.32
C CYS A 27 2.29 -5.91 2.42
N GLY A 28 2.70 -4.67 2.19
CA GLY A 28 2.44 -3.55 3.09
C GLY A 28 1.29 -2.68 2.61
N THR A 29 0.71 -1.89 3.52
CA THR A 29 -0.26 -0.85 3.16
C THR A 29 0.28 0.51 3.58
N ALA A 30 0.27 1.51 2.70
CA ALA A 30 0.74 2.86 2.99
C ALA A 30 -0.45 3.84 2.97
N SER A 31 -0.96 4.19 4.16
CA SER A 31 -2.13 5.10 4.28
C SER A 31 -2.12 5.97 5.54
N GLY A 32 -1.35 5.61 6.57
CA GLY A 32 -1.26 6.37 7.81
C GLY A 32 0.01 6.02 8.59
N LYS A 33 0.23 6.66 9.75
CA LYS A 33 1.53 6.57 10.45
C LYS A 33 1.98 5.14 10.76
N ASP A 34 1.07 4.29 11.25
CA ASP A 34 1.41 2.96 11.75
C ASP A 34 1.69 2.02 10.57
N SER A 35 0.89 2.13 9.51
CA SER A 35 1.01 1.31 8.30
C SER A 35 2.22 1.73 7.46
N THR A 36 2.49 3.04 7.35
CA THR A 36 3.72 3.58 6.74
C THR A 36 4.97 3.16 7.52
N CYS A 37 4.95 3.20 8.86
CA CYS A 37 6.06 2.71 9.67
C CYS A 37 6.38 1.23 9.38
N ALA A 38 5.35 0.38 9.30
CA ALA A 38 5.51 -1.02 8.94
C ALA A 38 6.10 -1.20 7.53
N VAL A 39 5.69 -0.38 6.56
CA VAL A 39 6.24 -0.39 5.20
C VAL A 39 7.72 -0.01 5.20
N ILE A 40 8.14 1.00 5.97
CA ILE A 40 9.56 1.39 6.07
C ILE A 40 10.40 0.24 6.63
N LEU A 41 9.92 -0.45 7.67
CA LEU A 41 10.59 -1.63 8.22
C LEU A 41 10.65 -2.79 7.22
N MET A 42 9.59 -2.96 6.43
CA MET A 42 9.54 -3.94 5.33
C MET A 42 10.57 -3.65 4.24
N LEU A 43 10.67 -2.39 3.78
CA LEU A 43 11.64 -1.98 2.77
C LEU A 43 13.07 -2.20 3.24
N GLU A 44 13.36 -1.91 4.52
CA GLU A 44 14.67 -2.17 5.08
C GLU A 44 14.99 -3.67 5.17
N ALA A 45 14.02 -4.52 5.53
CA ALA A 45 14.20 -5.96 5.52
C ALA A 45 14.50 -6.49 4.11
N VAL A 46 13.75 -6.06 3.10
CA VAL A 46 13.97 -6.42 1.68
C VAL A 46 15.34 -5.95 1.19
N ARG A 47 15.76 -4.74 1.56
CA ARG A 47 17.09 -4.21 1.23
C ARG A 47 18.20 -5.05 1.84
N ARG A 48 18.08 -5.46 3.12
CA ARG A 48 19.06 -6.30 3.80
C ARG A 48 19.19 -7.68 3.14
N VAL A 49 18.08 -8.33 2.81
CA VAL A 49 18.09 -9.63 2.11
C VAL A 49 18.67 -9.52 0.70
N SER A 50 18.33 -8.45 -0.04
CA SER A 50 18.91 -8.17 -1.36
C SER A 50 20.43 -8.03 -1.30
N ALA A 51 20.94 -7.32 -0.29
CA ALA A 51 22.38 -7.14 -0.09
C ALA A 51 23.13 -8.44 0.23
N GLU A 52 22.47 -9.42 0.85
CA GLU A 52 23.00 -10.79 1.07
C GLU A 52 23.00 -11.65 -0.22
N GLN A 53 22.58 -11.11 -1.37
CA GLN A 53 22.41 -11.82 -2.64
C GLN A 53 21.44 -13.01 -2.55
N GLY A 54 20.50 -12.95 -1.60
CA GLY A 54 19.45 -13.95 -1.45
C GLY A 54 18.42 -13.86 -2.57
N ARG A 55 17.99 -15.01 -3.10
CA ARG A 55 16.78 -15.06 -3.95
C ARG A 55 15.58 -14.72 -3.07
N GLN A 56 14.90 -13.62 -3.36
CA GLN A 56 13.67 -13.20 -2.68
C GLN A 56 12.50 -13.10 -3.66
N PRO A 57 11.25 -13.31 -3.20
CA PRO A 57 10.05 -13.09 -4.01
C PRO A 57 9.82 -11.60 -4.30
N ALA A 58 8.94 -11.29 -5.24
CA ALA A 58 8.46 -9.92 -5.45
C ALA A 58 7.62 -9.44 -4.25
N HIS A 59 7.80 -8.19 -3.85
CA HIS A 59 7.12 -7.57 -2.72
C HIS A 59 6.19 -6.46 -3.18
N TYR A 60 5.18 -6.15 -2.38
CA TYR A 60 4.11 -5.23 -2.78
C TYR A 60 3.83 -4.18 -1.70
N VAL A 61 3.59 -2.95 -2.13
CA VAL A 61 2.99 -1.91 -1.29
C VAL A 61 1.67 -1.51 -1.90
N SER A 62 0.61 -1.49 -1.10
CA SER A 62 -0.74 -1.17 -1.56
C SER A 62 -1.31 0.05 -0.86
N THR A 63 -2.16 0.80 -1.54
CA THR A 63 -3.03 1.79 -0.90
C THR A 63 -4.40 1.82 -1.56
N ALA A 64 -5.34 2.49 -0.92
CA ALA A 64 -6.70 2.66 -1.42
C ALA A 64 -7.00 4.15 -1.57
N ASN A 65 -7.17 4.61 -2.81
CA ASN A 65 -7.72 5.91 -3.10
C ASN A 65 -9.25 5.85 -2.97
N THR A 66 -9.78 6.36 -1.86
CA THR A 66 -11.22 6.35 -1.57
C THR A 66 -11.99 7.43 -2.32
N THR A 67 -11.31 8.34 -3.04
CA THR A 67 -11.86 9.52 -3.74
C THR A 67 -12.54 10.56 -2.85
N ILE A 68 -12.49 10.38 -1.51
CA ILE A 68 -13.12 11.28 -0.53
C ILE A 68 -12.18 11.78 0.55
N GLU A 69 -10.91 11.38 0.51
CA GLU A 69 -9.92 11.89 1.44
C GLU A 69 -9.72 13.40 1.25
N ASN A 70 -9.19 14.03 2.31
CA ASN A 70 -8.70 15.39 2.20
C ASN A 70 -7.59 15.45 1.12
N VAL A 71 -7.64 16.47 0.25
CA VAL A 71 -6.67 16.65 -0.85
C VAL A 71 -5.22 16.68 -0.35
N SER A 72 -4.97 17.26 0.83
CA SER A 72 -3.64 17.27 1.45
C SER A 72 -3.17 15.86 1.82
N VAL A 73 -4.06 15.03 2.36
CA VAL A 73 -3.78 13.63 2.70
C VAL A 73 -3.57 12.80 1.43
N ALA A 74 -4.42 12.99 0.42
CA ALA A 74 -4.27 12.32 -0.87
C ALA A 74 -2.89 12.61 -1.49
N ARG A 75 -2.51 13.90 -1.56
CA ARG A 75 -1.19 14.31 -2.04
C ARG A 75 -0.05 13.73 -1.20
N HIS A 76 -0.19 13.71 0.12
CA HIS A 76 0.82 13.12 0.99
C HIS A 76 1.04 11.63 0.70
N ILE A 77 -0.04 10.88 0.48
CA ILE A 77 0.03 9.46 0.11
C ILE A 77 0.68 9.29 -1.27
N GLU A 78 0.31 10.11 -2.25
CA GLU A 78 0.93 10.10 -3.59
C GLU A 78 2.45 10.33 -3.51
N THR A 79 2.89 11.38 -2.81
CA THR A 79 4.32 11.66 -2.62
C THR A 79 5.05 10.54 -1.88
N MET A 80 4.43 9.93 -0.86
CA MET A 80 5.04 8.79 -0.17
C MET A 80 5.22 7.58 -1.10
N LEU A 81 4.26 7.29 -1.98
CA LEU A 81 4.39 6.19 -2.93
C LEU A 81 5.50 6.44 -3.95
N GLU A 82 5.60 7.68 -4.47
CA GLU A 82 6.70 8.08 -5.35
C GLU A 82 8.07 7.91 -4.65
N GLU A 83 8.18 8.29 -3.37
CA GLU A 83 9.40 8.08 -2.59
C GLU A 83 9.74 6.59 -2.41
N ILE A 84 8.73 5.73 -2.23
CA ILE A 84 8.92 4.28 -2.12
C ILE A 84 9.39 3.68 -3.45
N ASP A 85 8.78 4.08 -4.57
CA ASP A 85 9.18 3.60 -5.91
C ASP A 85 10.61 4.04 -6.25
N ASN A 86 10.94 5.30 -5.95
CA ASN A 86 12.30 5.82 -6.13
C ASN A 86 13.31 5.04 -5.28
N PHE A 87 12.99 4.78 -4.00
CA PHE A 87 13.85 3.98 -3.12
C PHE A 87 14.03 2.55 -3.65
N ALA A 88 12.97 1.92 -4.15
CA ALA A 88 13.05 0.59 -4.74
C ALA A 88 13.93 0.59 -5.99
N ALA A 89 13.81 1.60 -6.86
CA ALA A 89 14.64 1.75 -8.05
C ALA A 89 16.12 1.99 -7.72
N ASP A 90 16.40 2.93 -6.81
CA ASP A 90 17.77 3.30 -6.41
C ASP A 90 18.54 2.11 -5.81
N HIS A 91 17.82 1.22 -5.11
CA HIS A 91 18.40 0.02 -4.49
C HIS A 91 18.17 -1.27 -5.29
N MET A 92 17.62 -1.18 -6.51
CA MET A 92 17.30 -2.32 -7.37
C MET A 92 16.49 -3.42 -6.66
N LEU A 93 15.48 -3.02 -5.90
CA LEU A 93 14.61 -3.92 -5.14
C LEU A 93 13.39 -4.32 -5.99
N ASP A 94 12.99 -5.59 -5.91
CA ASP A 94 11.77 -6.10 -6.55
C ASP A 94 10.53 -5.79 -5.68
N VAL A 95 10.22 -4.49 -5.56
CA VAL A 95 9.08 -3.95 -4.81
C VAL A 95 8.22 -3.10 -5.75
N THR A 96 6.92 -3.36 -5.83
CA THR A 96 5.99 -2.55 -6.63
C THR A 96 4.88 -1.92 -5.81
N THR A 97 4.56 -0.66 -6.08
CA THR A 97 3.41 0.03 -5.48
C THR A 97 2.13 -0.17 -6.30
N HIS A 98 0.99 -0.26 -5.60
CA HIS A 98 -0.33 -0.44 -6.21
C HIS A 98 -1.37 0.45 -5.54
N VAL A 99 -2.04 1.27 -6.35
CA VAL A 99 -3.17 2.10 -5.90
C VAL A 99 -4.46 1.45 -6.36
N THR A 100 -5.30 1.07 -5.40
CA THR A 100 -6.66 0.61 -5.69
C THR A 100 -7.61 1.79 -5.65
N ALA A 101 -8.55 1.86 -6.59
CA ALA A 101 -9.58 2.89 -6.64
C ALA A 101 -10.95 2.24 -6.89
N PRO A 102 -12.03 2.80 -6.34
CA PRO A 102 -13.39 2.32 -6.63
C PRO A 102 -13.75 2.61 -8.08
N SER A 103 -14.56 1.72 -8.67
CA SER A 103 -15.21 2.02 -9.95
C SER A 103 -16.11 3.26 -9.82
N LEU A 104 -16.41 3.93 -10.94
CA LEU A 104 -17.27 5.12 -10.95
C LEU A 104 -18.61 4.90 -10.21
N ALA A 105 -19.25 3.76 -10.43
CA ALA A 105 -20.51 3.41 -9.76
C ALA A 105 -20.38 3.24 -8.23
N MET A 106 -19.18 2.91 -7.76
CA MET A 106 -18.85 2.72 -6.34
C MET A 106 -18.27 3.97 -5.68
N GLN A 107 -17.99 5.03 -6.44
CA GLN A 107 -17.51 6.28 -5.86
C GLN A 107 -18.56 6.84 -4.90
N PHE A 108 -18.08 7.38 -3.77
CA PHE A 108 -18.93 7.89 -2.71
C PHE A 108 -19.92 8.94 -3.22
N VAL A 109 -19.47 9.88 -4.04
CA VAL A 109 -20.32 10.96 -4.58
C VAL A 109 -21.44 10.39 -5.45
N VAL A 110 -21.12 9.42 -6.30
CA VAL A 110 -22.11 8.75 -7.18
C VAL A 110 -23.11 7.93 -6.35
N SER A 111 -22.65 7.21 -5.32
CA SER A 111 -23.54 6.43 -4.47
C SER A 111 -24.44 7.31 -3.59
N THR A 112 -23.90 8.37 -3.01
CA THR A 112 -24.60 9.21 -2.03
C THR A 112 -25.49 10.23 -2.71
N ILE A 113 -24.95 11.00 -3.65
CA ILE A 113 -25.69 12.07 -4.33
C ILE A 113 -26.47 11.50 -5.52
N GLY A 114 -25.83 10.68 -6.35
CA GLY A 114 -26.45 10.16 -7.57
C GLY A 114 -27.56 9.12 -7.30
N ARG A 115 -27.28 8.13 -6.45
CA ARG A 115 -28.24 7.05 -6.12
C ARG A 115 -29.06 7.30 -4.85
N GLY A 116 -28.80 8.39 -4.11
CA GLY A 116 -29.51 8.70 -2.87
C GLY A 116 -29.19 7.74 -1.72
N THR A 117 -28.03 7.10 -1.72
CA THR A 117 -27.62 6.23 -0.59
C THR A 117 -27.26 7.10 0.60
N LEU A 118 -27.94 6.93 1.73
CA LEU A 118 -27.62 7.71 2.94
C LEU A 118 -26.22 7.35 3.44
N VAL A 119 -25.43 8.39 3.75
CA VAL A 119 -24.15 8.25 4.44
C VAL A 119 -24.40 7.54 5.76
N ARG A 120 -23.67 6.45 6.02
CA ARG A 120 -23.83 5.72 7.28
C ARG A 120 -23.07 6.41 8.40
N THR A 121 -23.80 6.88 9.40
CA THR A 121 -23.31 7.41 10.67
C THR A 121 -23.54 6.38 11.78
N PRO A 122 -22.94 6.54 12.97
CA PRO A 122 -23.24 5.66 14.11
C PRO A 122 -24.73 5.54 14.43
N GLU A 123 -25.49 6.62 14.19
CA GLU A 123 -26.93 6.73 14.50
C GLU A 123 -27.81 5.95 13.51
N ASN A 124 -27.43 5.89 12.23
CA ASN A 124 -28.22 5.21 11.19
C ASN A 124 -27.60 3.86 10.74
N GLY A 125 -26.45 3.48 11.30
CA GLY A 125 -25.70 2.27 10.97
C GLY A 125 -26.21 0.99 11.64
N VAL A 126 -27.30 1.06 12.40
CA VAL A 126 -27.87 -0.07 13.16
C VAL A 126 -29.15 -0.55 12.49
N ARG A 127 -29.19 -1.81 12.06
CA ARG A 127 -30.40 -2.48 11.56
C ARG A 127 -30.66 -3.70 12.44
N ASN A 128 -31.87 -3.82 13.01
CA ASN A 128 -32.26 -4.91 13.91
C ASN A 128 -31.27 -5.13 15.08
N GLY A 129 -30.82 -4.04 15.72
CA GLY A 129 -29.87 -4.09 16.85
C GLY A 129 -28.45 -4.50 16.47
N LYS A 130 -28.14 -4.74 15.18
CA LYS A 130 -26.81 -5.09 14.69
C LYS A 130 -26.22 -3.94 13.87
N ARG A 131 -24.96 -3.61 14.14
CA ARG A 131 -24.21 -2.62 13.37
C ARG A 131 -23.89 -3.20 12.00
N THR A 132 -24.47 -2.63 10.95
CA THR A 132 -24.27 -3.11 9.58
C THR A 132 -23.00 -2.46 9.03
N ARG A 133 -21.96 -3.24 8.71
CA ARG A 133 -20.74 -2.68 8.11
C ARG A 133 -21.07 -2.09 6.73
N ALA A 134 -20.45 -0.95 6.40
CA ALA A 134 -20.69 -0.21 5.16
C ALA A 134 -20.59 -1.09 3.89
N CYS A 135 -19.67 -2.06 3.89
CA CYS A 135 -19.41 -2.95 2.75
C CYS A 135 -19.92 -4.39 2.92
N ALA A 136 -20.65 -4.74 3.99
CA ALA A 136 -21.01 -6.14 4.25
C ALA A 136 -22.02 -6.74 3.27
N THR A 137 -22.74 -5.92 2.50
CA THR A 137 -23.74 -6.39 1.54
C THR A 137 -23.18 -6.60 0.13
N TYR A 138 -21.94 -6.22 -0.14
CA TYR A 138 -21.33 -6.43 -1.44
C TYR A 138 -20.81 -7.88 -1.51
N GLY A 139 -21.70 -8.79 -1.92
CA GLY A 139 -21.47 -10.24 -1.95
C GLY A 139 -22.60 -11.08 -1.36
N ASP A 140 -23.58 -10.43 -0.70
CA ASP A 140 -24.77 -11.12 -0.21
C ASP A 140 -25.75 -11.36 -1.38
N ARG A 141 -25.77 -12.60 -1.87
CA ARG A 141 -26.66 -13.05 -2.96
C ARG A 141 -28.15 -12.99 -2.58
N SER A 142 -28.50 -12.68 -1.33
CA SER A 142 -29.89 -12.59 -0.89
C SER A 142 -30.63 -11.33 -1.37
N ASN A 143 -29.93 -10.34 -1.95
CA ASN A 143 -30.55 -9.10 -2.46
C ASN A 143 -30.49 -8.96 -3.99
N VAL A 144 -30.37 -10.07 -4.73
CA VAL A 144 -30.28 -10.11 -6.20
C VAL A 144 -31.68 -10.05 -6.85
N ASN A 145 -32.46 -9.04 -6.48
CA ASN A 145 -33.68 -8.69 -7.19
C ASN A 145 -33.54 -7.26 -7.74
N GLY A 146 -32.89 -7.15 -8.90
CA GLY A 146 -32.79 -5.89 -9.65
C GLY A 146 -31.71 -5.92 -10.73
N ALA A 147 -32.05 -6.48 -11.89
CA ALA A 147 -31.33 -6.44 -13.16
C ALA A 147 -30.02 -7.26 -13.26
N ALA A 148 -30.15 -8.44 -13.85
CA ALA A 148 -29.06 -9.14 -14.50
C ALA A 148 -28.57 -8.32 -15.72
N ASP A 149 -27.28 -8.01 -15.78
CA ASP A 149 -26.62 -7.67 -17.05
C ASP A 149 -25.47 -8.66 -17.25
N THR A 150 -25.76 -9.70 -18.01
CA THR A 150 -24.81 -10.68 -18.51
C THR A 150 -24.13 -10.08 -19.73
N ARG A 151 -22.90 -9.56 -19.58
CA ARG A 151 -21.95 -9.46 -20.68
C ARG A 151 -20.66 -10.16 -20.31
N THR A 152 -20.54 -11.35 -20.89
CA THR A 152 -19.31 -12.11 -21.04
C THR A 152 -18.45 -11.44 -22.09
N ASP A 153 -17.27 -10.95 -21.72
CA ASP A 153 -16.18 -10.70 -22.67
C ASP A 153 -14.98 -11.55 -22.26
N SER A 154 -14.95 -12.73 -22.86
CA SER A 154 -13.76 -13.51 -23.12
C SER A 154 -12.93 -12.78 -24.18
N ASP A 155 -11.66 -12.50 -23.90
CA ASP A 155 -10.61 -12.64 -24.92
C ASP A 155 -9.21 -12.70 -24.30
N ALA A 156 -8.51 -13.77 -24.68
CA ALA A 156 -7.10 -14.04 -24.42
C ALA A 156 -6.29 -13.69 -25.68
N GLY A 157 -5.07 -13.13 -25.55
CA GLY A 157 -4.22 -12.87 -26.71
C GLY A 157 -2.86 -12.21 -26.47
N ALA A 158 -1.87 -13.01 -26.06
CA ALA A 158 -0.45 -13.08 -26.48
C ALA A 158 0.44 -11.86 -26.89
N SER A 159 1.56 -11.73 -26.15
CA SER A 159 2.99 -11.73 -26.58
C SER A 159 3.76 -10.47 -27.05
N ARG A 160 5.04 -10.42 -26.58
CA ARG A 160 6.33 -9.82 -27.09
C ARG A 160 6.97 -8.84 -26.08
N SER A 161 8.30 -8.62 -25.94
CA SER A 161 9.57 -9.39 -26.00
C SER A 161 10.72 -8.38 -25.69
N ALA A 162 11.57 -8.69 -24.70
CA ALA A 162 12.98 -8.31 -24.40
C ALA A 162 13.68 -7.02 -24.95
N SER A 163 14.47 -6.35 -24.09
CA SER A 163 15.90 -6.00 -24.35
C SER A 163 16.67 -5.48 -23.11
N HIS A 164 17.94 -5.89 -23.00
CA HIS A 164 18.98 -5.60 -21.99
C HIS A 164 19.53 -4.16 -21.92
N ALA A 165 20.05 -3.75 -20.74
CA ALA A 165 21.38 -3.12 -20.57
C ALA A 165 21.84 -3.11 -19.09
N GLU A 166 23.14 -3.34 -18.86
CA GLU A 166 23.95 -3.23 -17.62
C GLU A 166 25.14 -2.28 -17.92
N PRO A 167 26.07 -1.94 -16.98
CA PRO A 167 25.90 -1.43 -15.60
C PRO A 167 26.85 -0.22 -15.32
N SER A 168 26.71 0.49 -14.19
CA SER A 168 27.82 1.33 -13.68
C SER A 168 27.74 1.70 -12.20
N THR A 169 28.74 1.19 -11.46
CA THR A 169 29.50 1.76 -10.32
C THR A 169 28.84 2.10 -8.98
N ILE A 170 29.34 1.35 -8.00
CA ILE A 170 29.35 1.44 -6.54
C ILE A 170 29.71 2.83 -6.00
N LEU A 171 28.91 3.35 -5.07
CA LEU A 171 29.40 4.08 -3.90
C LEU A 171 28.60 3.63 -2.66
N CYS A 172 29.33 3.00 -1.74
CA CYS A 172 28.88 2.56 -0.43
C CYS A 172 28.85 3.77 0.51
N GLU A 173 27.67 4.35 0.72
CA GLU A 173 27.41 5.25 1.85
C GLU A 173 26.42 4.60 2.82
N ARG A 174 26.56 4.93 4.10
CA ARG A 174 26.13 4.11 5.26
C ARG A 174 24.61 3.82 5.27
N PRO A 175 24.19 2.60 5.65
CA PRO A 175 22.82 2.11 5.47
C PRO A 175 21.75 2.81 6.32
N LEU A 176 22.13 3.49 7.40
CA LEU A 176 21.18 4.15 8.32
C LEU A 176 20.83 5.59 7.89
N ASP A 177 21.68 6.26 7.13
CA ASP A 177 21.50 7.68 6.82
C ASP A 177 20.36 7.89 5.80
N ALA A 178 20.20 6.97 4.84
CA ALA A 178 19.12 7.01 3.84
C ALA A 178 17.73 6.76 4.45
N LEU A 179 17.63 5.83 5.42
CA LEU A 179 16.37 5.50 6.09
C LEU A 179 15.90 6.63 7.03
N ILE A 180 16.87 7.29 7.70
CA ILE A 180 16.61 8.49 8.50
C ILE A 180 16.19 9.64 7.59
N LEU A 181 16.80 9.82 6.42
CA LEU A 181 16.39 10.84 5.45
C LEU A 181 14.98 10.58 4.89
N LEU A 182 14.62 9.34 4.57
CA LEU A 182 13.27 8.99 4.13
C LEU A 182 12.26 9.24 5.24
N THR A 183 12.55 8.78 6.46
CA THR A 183 11.66 9.00 7.62
C THR A 183 11.53 10.49 7.98
N LEU A 184 12.62 11.25 7.91
CA LEU A 184 12.62 12.71 8.13
C LEU A 184 11.90 13.46 7.02
N ARG A 185 12.00 13.04 5.75
CA ARG A 185 11.25 13.65 4.63
C ARG A 185 9.76 13.36 4.74
N VAL A 186 9.38 12.12 5.04
CA VAL A 186 7.99 11.71 5.27
C VAL A 186 7.37 12.48 6.45
N THR A 187 8.09 12.60 7.56
CA THR A 187 7.61 13.33 8.76
C THR A 187 7.66 14.85 8.61
N ALA A 188 8.65 15.42 7.92
CA ALA A 188 8.71 16.86 7.64
C ALA A 188 7.61 17.32 6.69
N ASN A 189 7.22 16.49 5.71
CA ASN A 189 6.06 16.77 4.86
C ASN A 189 4.75 16.69 5.64
N ALA A 190 4.61 15.74 6.58
CA ALA A 190 3.44 15.68 7.46
C ALA A 190 3.30 16.93 8.36
N ALA A 191 4.42 17.51 8.82
CA ALA A 191 4.43 18.71 9.66
C ALA A 191 4.16 20.03 8.89
N ARG A 192 4.31 20.05 7.56
CA ARG A 192 3.96 21.20 6.71
C ARG A 192 2.48 21.26 6.30
N CYS A 193 1.73 20.19 6.56
CA CYS A 193 0.32 20.06 6.20
C CYS A 193 -0.67 20.38 7.34
N ILE A 194 -0.17 20.86 8.49
CA ILE A 194 -0.94 21.38 9.63
C ILE A 194 -0.71 22.89 9.70
#